data_AF-A0A953L6Z4-F1
#
_entry.id   AF-A0A953L6Z4-F1
#
_cell.length_a   1.000
_cell.length_b   1.000
_cell.length_c   1.000
_cell.angle_alpha   90.00
_cell.angle_beta   90.00
_cell.angle_gamma   90.00
#
_symmetry.space_group_name_H-M   'P 1'
#
loop_
_entity.id
_entity.type
_entity.pdbx_description
1 polymer ?
#
loop_
_entity_poly.entity_id
_entity_poly.type
_entity_poly.pdbx_seq_one_letter_code
_entity_poly.pdbx_strand_id
1 'polypeptide(L)'
;MRKFILMAFVGLLLVGRPVCAQDNPVRLGSMEYEQIQRLVAKYSGGERIFPSSRTLSRKRVVEYVMSLPVSTLNERDLEVVRSLVNDSPEWFTDTAFLSDLHSQNATLVPQKKDAWLNAFYPYSSTLIFVRKKDFFMGVNPVIQWKYGRQRDGLPNLFENRKGLALRMGIENKIFIDTKIEELQFSRPDYINRYTSTYKSSPGFTFYTRYQSSVVPAIRGLDVLDGEAHLTFPIGKYAYTRFGYGREFIGNGIQSLLLSDFGGNYLHLNFDIQIWKLKYRYMIAELSGLSARQVSGDQLLPKKFMATHMLQFRLWNKAHLGLFESVVFNRQQQLEWHYLLPVIFFRTVERAIGSPDNILLGLDFKSTLFDRLDLYSQFVLDEFKSSELFGGNQWWANKWGLQLGAKLFDVGGINNLNATAEYNTVRPYNYSHRDTLSAYTHYNSPLAHPLGANFREFIGRLDYRPHHRWQMFGVLYHHTQGLDFDGKNYGSDIRKSGTTRVMNYGVRTLQGRRVQVTGLQAGLTFMLWHDAYLDLNLGLRREDQNNNIWGSVAFRLNTKRTGMSIF
;
A
#
# COMPACT_ATOMS: atom_id res chain seq x y z
N MET A 1 14.94 13.67 -34.82
CA MET A 1 14.36 14.23 -33.58
C MET A 1 14.20 13.23 -32.43
N ARG A 2 13.59 12.04 -32.64
CA ARG A 2 13.38 11.03 -31.55
C ARG A 2 14.65 10.50 -30.85
N LYS A 3 15.76 10.30 -31.58
CA LYS A 3 17.05 9.87 -30.99
C LYS A 3 17.76 10.99 -30.21
N PHE A 4 17.50 12.25 -30.56
CA PHE A 4 18.17 13.41 -29.98
C PHE A 4 17.62 13.76 -28.58
N ILE A 5 16.32 13.56 -28.36
CA ILE A 5 15.69 13.77 -27.05
C ILE A 5 16.14 12.69 -26.05
N LEU A 6 16.29 11.44 -26.50
CA LEU A 6 16.79 10.35 -25.66
C LEU A 6 18.26 10.57 -25.27
N MET A 7 19.11 11.04 -26.19
CA MET A 7 20.50 11.39 -25.91
C MET A 7 20.65 12.65 -25.04
N ALA A 8 19.77 13.64 -25.20
CA ALA A 8 19.76 14.84 -24.35
C ALA A 8 19.35 14.52 -22.90
N PHE A 9 18.44 13.56 -22.70
CA PHE A 9 18.04 13.09 -21.36
C PHE A 9 19.18 12.31 -20.66
N VAL A 10 19.98 11.56 -21.42
CA VAL A 10 21.18 10.86 -20.91
C VAL A 10 22.34 11.84 -20.64
N GLY A 11 22.51 12.88 -21.47
CA GLY A 11 23.57 13.88 -21.30
C GLY A 11 23.39 14.78 -20.06
N LEU A 12 22.14 15.09 -19.67
CA LEU A 12 21.84 15.89 -18.47
C LEU A 12 22.07 15.14 -17.14
N LEU A 13 22.17 13.80 -17.17
CA LEU A 13 22.48 12.98 -15.98
C LEU A 13 23.97 13.01 -15.58
N LEU A 14 24.85 13.59 -16.41
CA LEU A 14 26.32 13.53 -16.23
C LEU A 14 26.95 14.81 -15.66
N VAL A 15 26.19 15.87 -15.35
CA VAL A 15 26.77 17.09 -14.76
C VAL A 15 26.86 16.97 -13.24
N GLY A 16 28.08 16.70 -12.78
CA GLY A 16 28.43 16.46 -11.38
C GLY A 16 28.28 17.68 -10.46
N ARG A 17 27.30 17.60 -9.57
CA ARG A 17 27.35 18.17 -8.23
C ARG A 17 26.94 17.08 -7.23
N PRO A 18 27.34 17.14 -5.95
CA PRO A 18 26.81 16.24 -4.93
C PRO A 18 25.31 16.51 -4.78
N VAL A 19 24.53 15.73 -5.51
CA VAL A 19 23.08 15.77 -5.46
C VAL A 19 22.65 15.12 -4.15
N CYS A 20 21.85 15.81 -3.35
CA CYS A 20 21.08 15.17 -2.29
C CYS A 20 20.02 14.28 -2.95
N ALA A 21 20.46 13.08 -3.36
CA ALA A 21 19.68 12.10 -4.08
C ALA A 21 18.67 11.39 -3.17
N GLN A 22 17.47 11.09 -3.69
CA GLN A 22 16.49 10.20 -3.06
C GLN A 22 16.77 8.75 -3.47
N ASP A 23 16.34 7.78 -2.67
CA ASP A 23 16.82 6.39 -2.74
C ASP A 23 15.67 5.35 -2.70
N ASN A 24 16.03 4.08 -2.49
CA ASN A 24 15.07 2.98 -2.34
C ASN A 24 14.04 3.31 -1.23
N PRO A 25 12.74 3.19 -1.51
CA PRO A 25 11.73 3.51 -0.52
C PRO A 25 11.67 2.46 0.60
N VAL A 26 11.11 2.87 1.74
CA VAL A 26 10.66 1.96 2.78
C VAL A 26 9.64 1.00 2.17
N ARG A 27 9.78 -0.30 2.47
CA ARG A 27 8.95 -1.35 1.87
C ARG A 27 7.49 -1.17 2.29
N LEU A 28 6.59 -1.04 1.32
CA LEU A 28 5.16 -0.86 1.58
C LEU A 28 4.63 -1.92 2.57
N GLY A 29 3.90 -1.51 3.60
CA GLY A 29 3.33 -2.42 4.61
C GLY A 29 4.35 -3.03 5.59
N SER A 30 5.59 -2.53 5.63
CA SER A 30 6.49 -2.77 6.75
C SER A 30 6.04 -1.99 8.00
N MET A 31 6.51 -2.43 9.16
CA MET A 31 6.25 -1.72 10.42
C MET A 31 6.98 -0.38 10.51
N GLU A 32 8.05 -0.20 9.73
CA GLU A 32 8.78 1.05 9.62
C GLU A 32 7.80 2.21 9.33
N TYR A 33 6.80 2.02 8.44
CA TYR A 33 5.79 3.04 8.13
C TYR A 33 4.99 3.48 9.36
N GLU A 34 4.48 2.54 10.14
CA GLU A 34 3.66 2.85 11.32
C GLU A 34 4.48 3.54 12.40
N GLN A 35 5.74 3.12 12.56
CA GLN A 35 6.72 3.72 13.47
C GLN A 35 7.09 5.15 13.06
N ILE A 36 7.36 5.38 11.77
CA ILE A 36 7.67 6.71 11.24
C ILE A 36 6.48 7.66 11.42
N GLN A 37 5.26 7.20 11.11
CA GLN A 37 4.05 8.02 11.32
C GLN A 37 3.90 8.45 12.79
N ARG A 38 4.13 7.53 13.73
CA ARG A 38 4.10 7.84 15.16
C ARG A 38 5.14 8.90 15.53
N LEU A 39 6.39 8.73 15.11
CA LEU A 39 7.43 9.69 15.42
C LEU A 39 7.12 11.07 14.81
N VAL A 40 6.67 11.12 13.56
CA VAL A 40 6.31 12.39 12.87
C VAL A 40 5.13 13.09 13.54
N ALA A 41 4.16 12.33 14.06
CA ALA A 41 3.06 12.91 14.80
C ALA A 41 3.56 13.55 16.11
N LYS A 42 4.41 12.85 16.87
CA LYS A 42 4.88 13.25 18.20
C LYS A 42 5.95 14.33 18.22
N TYR A 43 6.87 14.32 17.26
CA TYR A 43 8.08 15.15 17.31
C TYR A 43 8.13 16.15 16.15
N SER A 44 8.92 17.22 16.31
CA SER A 44 9.21 18.18 15.24
C SER A 44 10.21 17.62 14.23
N GLY A 45 10.40 18.29 13.09
CA GLY A 45 11.38 17.88 12.07
C GLY A 45 10.83 16.94 10.99
N GLY A 46 9.65 16.36 11.21
CA GLY A 46 8.94 15.50 10.24
C GLY A 46 8.38 16.24 9.03
N GLU A 47 8.68 17.53 8.87
CA GLU A 47 8.11 18.41 7.84
C GLU A 47 8.40 17.98 6.40
N ARG A 48 9.43 17.15 6.21
CA ARG A 48 9.84 16.61 4.90
C ARG A 48 9.19 15.27 4.59
N ILE A 49 8.38 14.72 5.49
CA ILE A 49 7.69 13.44 5.31
C ILE A 49 6.25 13.71 4.90
N PHE A 50 5.86 13.19 3.74
CA PHE A 50 4.50 13.25 3.22
C PHE A 50 3.84 11.88 3.37
N PRO A 51 3.07 11.66 4.45
CA PRO A 51 2.65 10.32 4.86
C PRO A 51 1.62 9.67 3.94
N SER A 52 0.85 10.46 3.18
CA SER A 52 -0.17 9.94 2.27
C SER A 52 0.41 9.25 1.04
N SER A 53 1.67 9.48 0.71
CA SER A 53 2.37 8.73 -0.32
C SER A 53 3.25 7.69 0.39
N ARG A 54 2.77 6.45 0.47
CA ARG A 54 3.48 5.34 1.15
C ARG A 54 4.67 4.79 0.36
N THR A 55 5.39 5.66 -0.34
CA THR A 55 6.71 5.41 -0.92
C THR A 55 7.65 6.47 -0.36
N LEU A 56 8.05 6.28 0.89
CA LEU A 56 8.95 7.17 1.62
C LEU A 56 10.40 6.77 1.35
N SER A 57 11.22 7.70 0.84
CA SER A 57 12.67 7.49 0.69
C SER A 57 13.31 7.15 2.04
N ARG A 58 14.08 6.05 2.10
CA ARG A 58 14.80 5.65 3.32
C ARG A 58 15.77 6.74 3.75
N LYS A 59 16.49 7.37 2.82
CA LYS A 59 17.37 8.50 3.15
C LYS A 59 16.65 9.64 3.85
N ARG A 60 15.45 10.02 3.40
CA ARG A 60 14.66 11.08 4.07
C ARG A 60 14.17 10.67 5.45
N VAL A 61 13.83 9.40 5.61
CA VAL A 61 13.53 8.82 6.93
C VAL A 61 14.75 8.93 7.83
N VAL A 62 15.95 8.61 7.33
CA VAL A 62 17.21 8.73 8.07
C VAL A 62 17.52 10.19 8.43
N GLU A 63 17.39 11.14 7.49
CA GLU A 63 17.54 12.58 7.77
C GLU A 63 16.60 13.04 8.88
N TYR A 64 15.35 12.54 8.87
CA TYR A 64 14.39 12.82 9.93
C TYR A 64 14.80 12.21 11.27
N VAL A 65 15.16 10.93 11.28
CA VAL A 65 15.59 10.22 12.49
C VAL A 65 16.81 10.90 13.12
N MET A 66 17.78 11.34 12.31
CA MET A 66 18.96 12.10 12.77
C MET A 66 18.62 13.48 13.33
N SER A 67 17.48 14.06 12.95
CA SER A 67 17.02 15.36 13.48
C SER A 67 16.27 15.25 14.81
N LEU A 68 15.97 14.03 15.28
CA LEU A 68 15.23 13.83 16.52
C LEU A 68 16.10 14.18 17.75
N PRO A 69 15.53 14.86 18.75
CA PRO A 69 16.21 15.11 20.02
C PRO A 69 16.26 13.83 20.88
N VAL A 70 17.28 13.00 20.65
CA VAL A 70 17.44 11.65 21.25
C VAL A 70 17.28 11.67 22.77
N SER A 71 17.82 12.68 23.46
CA SER A 71 17.76 12.84 24.92
C SER A 71 16.36 13.08 25.49
N THR A 72 15.40 13.48 24.66
CA THR A 72 14.01 13.76 25.08
C THR A 72 13.04 12.63 24.75
N LEU A 73 13.50 11.62 23.99
CA LEU A 73 12.67 10.48 23.61
C LEU A 73 12.39 9.62 24.83
N ASN A 74 11.13 9.18 24.97
CA ASN A 74 10.84 8.13 25.93
C ASN A 74 11.51 6.80 25.50
N GLU A 75 11.68 5.87 26.44
CA GLU A 75 12.36 4.59 26.20
C GLU A 75 11.79 3.83 24.99
N ARG A 76 10.47 3.89 24.81
CA ARG A 76 9.75 3.16 23.75
C ARG A 76 9.96 3.76 22.36
N ASP A 77 10.01 5.08 22.25
CA ASP A 77 10.31 5.78 21.01
C ASP A 77 11.81 5.68 20.68
N LEU A 78 12.68 5.62 21.69
CA LEU A 78 14.10 5.35 21.53
C LEU A 78 14.36 3.94 20.95
N GLU A 79 13.63 2.93 21.42
CA GLU A 79 13.64 1.58 20.82
C GLU A 79 13.22 1.59 19.35
N VAL A 80 12.21 2.40 18.98
CA VAL A 80 11.78 2.58 17.59
C VAL A 80 12.90 3.20 16.75
N VAL A 81 13.53 4.27 17.24
CA VAL A 81 14.66 4.92 16.56
C VAL A 81 15.79 3.91 16.32
N ARG A 82 16.14 3.09 17.31
CA ARG A 82 17.16 2.04 17.16
C ARG A 82 16.80 1.02 16.07
N SER A 83 15.53 0.60 15.99
CA SER A 83 15.06 -0.27 14.91
C SER A 83 15.26 0.36 13.54
N LEU A 84 14.85 1.61 13.36
CA LEU A 84 14.97 2.33 12.09
C LEU A 84 16.43 2.56 11.68
N VAL A 85 17.32 2.75 12.66
CA VAL A 85 18.78 2.81 12.43
C VAL A 85 19.29 1.50 11.86
N ASN A 86 18.89 0.37 12.46
CA ASN A 86 19.25 -0.95 11.97
C ASN A 86 18.67 -1.23 10.58
N ASP A 87 17.47 -0.74 10.26
CA ASP A 87 16.81 -1.00 8.98
C ASP A 87 17.49 -0.33 7.77
N SER A 88 18.21 0.78 7.98
CA SER A 88 18.81 1.59 6.91
C SER A 88 20.31 1.87 7.07
N PRO A 89 21.15 0.83 7.27
CA PRO A 89 22.58 0.96 7.56
C PRO A 89 23.37 1.65 6.44
N GLU A 90 22.86 1.63 5.21
CA GLU A 90 23.44 2.33 4.06
C GLU A 90 23.55 3.86 4.24
N TRP A 91 22.71 4.48 5.08
CA TRP A 91 22.65 5.95 5.22
C TRP A 91 23.14 6.50 6.54
N PHE A 92 23.27 5.66 7.58
CA PHE A 92 23.82 6.11 8.86
C PHE A 92 25.35 6.18 8.78
N THR A 93 25.88 7.40 8.60
CA THR A 93 27.33 7.70 8.62
C THR A 93 27.72 8.75 9.66
N ASP A 94 26.75 9.40 10.29
CA ASP A 94 26.98 10.44 11.29
C ASP A 94 27.45 9.81 12.62
N THR A 95 28.72 9.98 12.93
CA THR A 95 29.32 9.42 14.15
C THR A 95 28.87 10.14 15.42
N ALA A 96 28.48 11.41 15.33
CA ALA A 96 28.02 12.18 16.48
C ALA A 96 26.62 11.75 16.89
N PHE A 97 25.69 11.60 15.94
CA PHE A 97 24.36 11.06 16.20
C PHE A 97 24.43 9.64 16.78
N LEU A 98 25.28 8.78 16.19
CA LEU A 98 25.47 7.41 16.70
C LEU A 98 26.09 7.41 18.11
N SER A 99 27.02 8.31 18.39
CA SER A 99 27.62 8.47 19.73
C SER A 99 26.59 8.93 20.76
N ASP A 100 25.75 9.92 20.44
CA ASP A 100 24.67 10.37 21.32
C ASP A 100 23.68 9.24 21.58
N LEU A 101 23.27 8.52 20.54
CA LEU A 101 22.43 7.35 20.66
C LEU A 101 23.03 6.29 21.58
N HIS A 102 24.33 6.00 21.49
CA HIS A 102 25.03 5.05 22.35
C HIS A 102 25.09 5.52 23.82
N SER A 103 25.34 6.81 24.05
CA SER A 103 25.52 7.38 25.38
C SER A 103 24.30 7.21 26.29
N GLN A 104 23.11 7.02 25.71
CA GLN A 104 21.84 6.74 26.39
C GLN A 104 21.73 5.28 26.89
N ASN A 105 22.85 4.65 27.31
CA ASN A 105 22.96 3.21 27.61
C ASN A 105 22.27 2.32 26.57
N ALA A 106 22.29 2.77 25.33
CA ALA A 106 21.74 2.05 24.21
C ALA A 106 22.79 1.02 23.79
N THR A 107 22.67 -0.19 24.30
CA THR A 107 23.31 -1.33 23.63
C THR A 107 22.69 -1.43 22.24
N LEU A 108 23.39 -0.90 21.21
CA LEU A 108 23.14 -1.33 19.84
C LEU A 108 23.41 -2.82 19.81
N VAL A 109 22.34 -3.62 19.76
CA VAL A 109 22.49 -5.06 19.70
C VAL A 109 22.82 -5.46 18.26
N PRO A 110 24.00 -6.05 17.99
CA PRO A 110 25.18 -6.16 18.86
C PRO A 110 26.48 -5.58 18.26
N GLN A 111 27.33 -5.03 19.12
CA GLN A 111 28.76 -5.33 19.06
C GLN A 111 28.90 -6.87 19.11
N LYS A 112 29.19 -7.48 17.97
CA LYS A 112 29.13 -8.93 17.81
C LYS A 112 30.39 -9.61 18.34
N LYS A 113 30.21 -10.56 19.27
CA LYS A 113 31.27 -11.42 19.81
C LYS A 113 31.56 -12.69 18.96
N ASP A 114 30.66 -13.10 18.06
CA ASP A 114 30.77 -14.35 17.30
C ASP A 114 31.23 -14.16 15.84
N ALA A 115 32.36 -14.78 15.47
CA ALA A 115 32.97 -14.67 14.14
C ALA A 115 32.11 -15.24 13.00
N TRP A 116 31.31 -16.29 13.24
CA TRP A 116 30.43 -16.88 12.22
C TRP A 116 29.20 -16.00 11.92
N LEU A 117 28.57 -15.44 12.97
CA LEU A 117 27.53 -14.43 12.82
C LEU A 117 28.12 -13.08 12.35
N ASN A 118 29.44 -12.89 12.30
CA ASN A 118 30.03 -11.71 11.64
C ASN A 118 30.08 -11.86 10.13
N ALA A 119 30.24 -13.09 9.62
CA ALA A 119 30.20 -13.37 8.19
C ALA A 119 28.77 -13.20 7.60
N PHE A 120 27.73 -13.49 8.40
CA PHE A 120 26.32 -13.38 8.02
C PHE A 120 25.53 -12.53 9.03
N TYR A 121 24.76 -11.55 8.56
CA TYR A 121 24.01 -10.52 9.32
C TYR A 121 24.81 -9.31 9.82
N PRO A 122 25.82 -8.74 9.13
CA PRO A 122 26.66 -7.64 9.64
C PRO A 122 25.86 -6.52 10.35
N TYR A 123 24.65 -6.24 9.86
CA TYR A 123 23.60 -5.52 10.59
C TYR A 123 22.47 -6.48 10.92
N SER A 124 21.82 -6.29 12.08
CA SER A 124 20.75 -7.17 12.57
C SER A 124 19.62 -7.37 11.55
N SER A 125 19.34 -6.38 10.70
CA SER A 125 18.32 -6.40 9.66
C SER A 125 18.74 -7.02 8.32
N THR A 126 20.03 -7.35 8.12
CA THR A 126 20.54 -7.60 6.76
C THR A 126 21.56 -8.73 6.70
N LEU A 127 21.16 -9.88 6.13
CA LEU A 127 21.94 -11.12 6.06
C LEU A 127 23.29 -10.93 5.35
N ILE A 128 23.29 -10.31 4.17
CA ILE A 128 24.53 -9.97 3.46
C ILE A 128 24.48 -8.47 3.21
N PHE A 129 25.49 -7.76 3.69
CA PHE A 129 25.64 -6.34 3.42
C PHE A 129 27.06 -6.04 2.97
N VAL A 130 27.17 -5.33 1.85
CA VAL A 130 28.43 -4.84 1.28
C VAL A 130 28.31 -3.33 1.16
N ARG A 131 29.32 -2.61 1.66
CA ARG A 131 29.44 -1.17 1.48
C ARG A 131 30.86 -0.79 1.09
N LYS A 132 30.97 -0.05 0.00
CA LYS A 132 32.17 0.60 -0.54
C LYS A 132 31.83 2.07 -0.80
N LYS A 133 32.81 2.87 -1.21
CA LYS A 133 32.67 4.32 -1.40
C LYS A 133 31.45 4.69 -2.28
N ASP A 134 31.33 4.02 -3.42
CA ASP A 134 30.34 4.34 -4.45
C ASP A 134 29.33 3.20 -4.66
N PHE A 135 29.23 2.26 -3.72
CA PHE A 135 28.42 1.07 -3.86
C PHE A 135 27.92 0.57 -2.52
N PHE A 136 26.63 0.25 -2.42
CA PHE A 136 26.13 -0.61 -1.36
C PHE A 136 25.19 -1.68 -1.92
N MET A 137 25.13 -2.82 -1.24
CA MET A 137 24.19 -3.89 -1.52
C MET A 137 23.79 -4.60 -0.23
N GLY A 138 22.49 -4.83 -0.06
CA GLY A 138 21.90 -5.63 1.02
C GLY A 138 21.03 -6.73 0.45
N VAL A 139 21.19 -7.96 0.93
CA VAL A 139 20.40 -9.13 0.50
C VAL A 139 19.82 -9.84 1.72
N ASN A 140 18.54 -10.20 1.63
CA ASN A 140 17.77 -10.82 2.69
C ASN A 140 16.90 -11.99 2.16
N PRO A 141 16.82 -13.12 2.88
CA PRO A 141 15.87 -14.18 2.57
C PRO A 141 14.47 -13.78 3.04
N VAL A 142 13.46 -14.12 2.24
CA VAL A 142 12.04 -13.96 2.60
C VAL A 142 11.48 -15.34 2.88
N ILE A 143 11.11 -15.61 4.14
CA ILE A 143 10.62 -16.93 4.56
C ILE A 143 9.35 -16.74 5.38
N GLN A 144 8.34 -17.56 5.11
CA GLN A 144 7.18 -17.67 5.98
C GLN A 144 6.61 -19.07 5.96
N TRP A 145 6.31 -19.58 7.15
CA TRP A 145 5.48 -20.76 7.32
C TRP A 145 4.33 -20.41 8.23
N LYS A 146 3.12 -20.66 7.77
CA LYS A 146 1.89 -20.44 8.53
C LYS A 146 1.07 -21.71 8.47
N TYR A 147 0.51 -22.10 9.60
CA TYR A 147 -0.47 -23.15 9.70
C TYR A 147 -1.62 -22.70 10.60
N GLY A 148 -2.84 -23.00 10.19
CA GLY A 148 -4.03 -22.63 10.93
C GLY A 148 -5.21 -23.52 10.59
N ARG A 149 -6.25 -23.40 11.41
CA ARG A 149 -7.50 -24.13 11.25
C ARG A 149 -8.66 -23.16 11.22
N GLN A 150 -9.69 -23.54 10.47
CA GLN A 150 -11.00 -22.91 10.51
C GLN A 150 -12.00 -23.90 11.11
N ARG A 151 -13.09 -23.39 11.68
CA ARG A 151 -14.15 -24.22 12.26
C ARG A 151 -14.85 -25.10 11.19
N ASP A 152 -15.17 -26.34 11.59
CA ASP A 152 -16.06 -27.35 11.01
C ASP A 152 -16.25 -27.32 9.47
N GLY A 153 -15.59 -28.25 8.77
CA GLY A 153 -15.81 -28.54 7.34
C GLY A 153 -15.02 -27.67 6.35
N LEU A 154 -14.35 -26.61 6.83
CA LEU A 154 -13.54 -25.72 5.99
C LEU A 154 -12.06 -26.18 5.88
N PRO A 155 -11.38 -25.90 4.75
CA PRO A 155 -9.97 -26.26 4.58
C PRO A 155 -9.04 -25.63 5.62
N ASN A 156 -7.96 -26.34 5.95
CA ASN A 156 -6.88 -25.78 6.76
C ASN A 156 -6.29 -24.54 6.08
N LEU A 157 -5.86 -23.58 6.90
CA LEU A 157 -5.11 -22.42 6.46
C LEU A 157 -3.63 -22.78 6.44
N PHE A 158 -2.94 -22.45 5.36
CA PHE A 158 -1.49 -22.56 5.34
C PHE A 158 -0.90 -21.50 4.43
N GLU A 159 0.32 -21.09 4.72
CA GLU A 159 1.14 -20.29 3.81
C GLU A 159 2.58 -20.80 3.88
N ASN A 160 3.18 -21.03 2.72
CA ASN A 160 4.59 -21.37 2.56
C ASN A 160 5.17 -20.36 1.57
N ARG A 161 5.91 -19.38 2.09
CA ARG A 161 6.56 -18.32 1.32
C ARG A 161 8.06 -18.52 1.34
N LYS A 162 8.67 -18.43 0.18
CA LYS A 162 10.13 -18.52 0.01
C LYS A 162 10.57 -17.51 -1.03
N GLY A 163 11.64 -16.78 -0.76
CA GLY A 163 12.09 -15.74 -1.67
C GLY A 163 13.36 -15.05 -1.25
N LEU A 164 13.72 -14.03 -2.01
CA LEU A 164 14.88 -13.17 -1.77
C LEU A 164 14.47 -11.72 -2.00
N ALA A 165 14.99 -10.83 -1.16
CA ALA A 165 14.90 -9.39 -1.30
C ALA A 165 16.31 -8.81 -1.41
N LEU A 166 16.53 -7.96 -2.40
CA LEU A 166 17.79 -7.27 -2.64
C LEU A 166 17.54 -5.76 -2.73
N ARG A 167 18.43 -5.00 -2.10
CA ARG A 167 18.54 -3.55 -2.25
C ARG A 167 19.96 -3.17 -2.60
N MET A 168 20.14 -2.22 -3.51
CA MET A 168 21.45 -1.82 -3.99
C MET A 168 21.45 -0.33 -4.34
N GLY A 169 22.61 0.32 -4.21
CA GLY A 169 22.84 1.67 -4.69
C GLY A 169 24.23 1.83 -5.30
N ILE A 170 24.31 2.57 -6.40
CA ILE A 170 25.54 2.85 -7.17
C ILE A 170 25.70 4.36 -7.29
N GLU A 171 26.84 4.89 -6.84
CA GLU A 171 27.23 6.31 -6.84
C GLU A 171 26.20 7.26 -6.22
N ASN A 172 25.26 6.76 -5.41
CA ASN A 172 24.06 7.48 -4.98
C ASN A 172 23.24 8.08 -6.15
N LYS A 173 23.34 7.49 -7.35
CA LYS A 173 22.65 7.93 -8.58
C LYS A 173 21.70 6.87 -9.14
N ILE A 174 21.95 5.61 -8.86
CA ILE A 174 21.13 4.50 -9.30
C ILE A 174 20.83 3.65 -8.08
N PHE A 175 19.54 3.44 -7.81
CA PHE A 175 19.11 2.54 -6.74
C PHE A 175 18.21 1.45 -7.30
N ILE A 176 18.43 0.24 -6.83
CA ILE A 176 17.66 -0.94 -7.23
C ILE A 176 17.05 -1.55 -5.98
N ASP A 177 15.75 -1.82 -6.03
CA ASP A 177 15.05 -2.68 -5.08
C ASP A 177 14.37 -3.82 -5.84
N THR A 178 14.56 -5.06 -5.40
CA THR A 178 13.92 -6.22 -6.02
C THR A 178 13.56 -7.26 -4.97
N LYS A 179 12.46 -7.96 -5.18
CA LYS A 179 11.97 -9.03 -4.35
C LYS A 179 11.29 -10.07 -5.23
N ILE A 180 11.75 -11.31 -5.15
CA ILE A 180 11.12 -12.46 -5.83
C ILE A 180 10.70 -13.47 -4.77
N GLU A 181 9.48 -13.99 -4.89
CA GLU A 181 8.94 -14.95 -3.94
C GLU A 181 7.97 -15.94 -4.59
N GLU A 182 8.08 -17.20 -4.19
CA GLU A 182 7.08 -18.23 -4.41
C GLU A 182 6.20 -18.32 -3.15
N LEU A 183 4.89 -18.41 -3.34
CA LEU A 183 3.92 -18.50 -2.26
C LEU A 183 2.86 -19.54 -2.58
N GLN A 184 2.87 -20.61 -1.78
CA GLN A 184 1.84 -21.64 -1.78
C GLN A 184 0.94 -21.41 -0.58
N PHE A 185 -0.38 -21.33 -0.78
CA PHE A 185 -1.28 -20.98 0.33
C PHE A 185 -2.72 -21.46 0.19
N SER A 186 -3.39 -21.61 1.33
CA SER A 186 -4.84 -21.68 1.46
C SER A 186 -5.31 -20.51 2.32
N ARG A 187 -6.23 -19.71 1.80
CA ARG A 187 -6.83 -18.56 2.49
C ARG A 187 -8.19 -18.95 3.10
N PRO A 188 -8.70 -18.14 4.05
CA PRO A 188 -10.08 -18.26 4.51
C PRO A 188 -11.08 -18.38 3.36
N ASP A 189 -12.11 -19.19 3.54
CA ASP A 189 -13.14 -19.49 2.54
C ASP A 189 -13.65 -18.24 1.80
N TYR A 190 -13.82 -17.17 2.53
CA TYR A 190 -14.31 -15.91 2.02
C TYR A 190 -13.43 -15.29 0.93
N ILE A 191 -12.10 -15.43 1.02
CA ILE A 191 -11.16 -14.97 -0.01
C ILE A 191 -11.18 -15.94 -1.18
N ASN A 192 -11.36 -17.24 -0.91
CA ASN A 192 -11.51 -18.23 -1.96
C ASN A 192 -12.78 -17.97 -2.79
N ARG A 193 -13.89 -17.55 -2.16
CA ARG A 193 -15.12 -17.11 -2.83
C ARG A 193 -14.90 -15.84 -3.65
N TYR A 194 -14.18 -14.85 -3.13
CA TYR A 194 -13.76 -13.69 -3.92
C TYR A 194 -12.97 -14.13 -5.17
N THR A 195 -11.96 -14.98 -4.98
CA THR A 195 -11.10 -15.48 -6.06
C THR A 195 -11.86 -16.29 -7.10
N SER A 196 -12.81 -17.13 -6.69
CA SER A 196 -13.60 -17.94 -7.62
C SER A 196 -14.61 -17.10 -8.41
N THR A 197 -15.22 -16.10 -7.76
CA THR A 197 -16.22 -15.19 -8.35
C THR A 197 -15.56 -14.26 -9.35
N TYR A 198 -14.46 -13.63 -8.98
CA TYR A 198 -13.83 -12.56 -9.76
C TYR A 198 -12.62 -13.02 -10.56
N LYS A 199 -12.26 -14.30 -10.46
CA LYS A 199 -11.11 -14.90 -11.13
C LYS A 199 -9.81 -14.14 -10.81
N SER A 200 -9.70 -13.60 -9.59
CA SER A 200 -8.63 -12.69 -9.16
C SER A 200 -8.27 -12.93 -7.71
N SER A 201 -6.99 -13.03 -7.38
CA SER A 201 -6.52 -13.24 -6.01
C SER A 201 -5.96 -11.93 -5.46
N PRO A 202 -6.44 -11.42 -4.31
CA PRO A 202 -5.95 -10.17 -3.74
C PRO A 202 -4.42 -10.16 -3.56
N GLY A 203 -3.80 -9.10 -4.08
CA GLY A 203 -2.35 -8.87 -4.07
C GLY A 203 -1.56 -9.54 -5.20
N PHE A 204 -2.19 -10.30 -6.10
CA PHE A 204 -1.49 -11.07 -7.13
C PHE A 204 -2.12 -10.93 -8.52
N THR A 205 -1.29 -10.95 -9.56
CA THR A 205 -1.72 -10.86 -10.96
C THR A 205 -2.04 -12.22 -11.57
N PHE A 206 -1.38 -13.28 -11.08
CA PHE A 206 -1.56 -14.65 -11.52
C PHE A 206 -1.58 -15.62 -10.33
N TYR A 207 -2.24 -16.76 -10.51
CA TYR A 207 -2.22 -17.85 -9.54
C TYR A 207 -2.52 -19.18 -10.23
N THR A 208 -1.88 -20.26 -9.80
CA THR A 208 -2.16 -21.65 -10.19
C THR A 208 -2.92 -22.39 -9.07
N ARG A 209 -3.41 -23.61 -9.36
CA ARG A 209 -3.91 -24.49 -8.29
C ARG A 209 -2.71 -25.24 -7.72
N TYR A 210 -2.67 -25.34 -6.40
CA TYR A 210 -1.66 -26.07 -5.67
C TYR A 210 -2.24 -27.33 -5.05
N GLN A 211 -1.51 -28.44 -5.17
CA GLN A 211 -1.72 -29.65 -4.39
C GLN A 211 -0.35 -30.13 -3.92
N SER A 212 -0.20 -30.33 -2.61
CA SER A 212 1.07 -30.81 -2.07
C SER A 212 1.34 -32.25 -2.54
N SER A 213 2.58 -32.48 -2.99
CA SER A 213 3.08 -33.82 -3.34
C SER A 213 3.36 -34.69 -2.11
N VAL A 214 3.57 -34.07 -0.94
CA VAL A 214 3.93 -34.76 0.30
C VAL A 214 2.71 -35.00 1.18
N VAL A 215 1.76 -34.06 1.21
CA VAL A 215 0.55 -34.15 2.03
C VAL A 215 -0.68 -33.90 1.15
N PRO A 216 -1.30 -34.94 0.55
CA PRO A 216 -2.38 -34.77 -0.44
C PRO A 216 -3.61 -33.99 0.04
N ALA A 217 -3.82 -33.92 1.36
CA ALA A 217 -4.88 -33.13 1.99
C ALA A 217 -4.62 -31.60 1.92
N ILE A 218 -3.39 -31.17 1.66
CA ILE A 218 -3.02 -29.76 1.52
C ILE A 218 -3.25 -29.34 0.06
N ARG A 219 -4.26 -28.49 -0.14
CA ARG A 219 -4.63 -27.91 -1.43
C ARG A 219 -4.80 -26.41 -1.27
N GLY A 220 -4.50 -25.65 -2.32
CA GLY A 220 -4.59 -24.20 -2.28
C GLY A 220 -4.29 -23.56 -3.62
N LEU A 221 -3.71 -22.37 -3.55
CA LEU A 221 -3.18 -21.63 -4.69
C LEU A 221 -1.66 -21.57 -4.61
N ASP A 222 -1.03 -21.44 -5.76
CA ASP A 222 0.40 -21.19 -5.89
C ASP A 222 0.62 -19.95 -6.76
N VAL A 223 1.58 -19.12 -6.35
CA VAL A 223 1.87 -17.82 -6.94
C VAL A 223 3.37 -17.60 -6.94
N LEU A 224 3.91 -17.24 -8.10
CA LEU A 224 5.21 -16.59 -8.23
C LEU A 224 4.98 -15.09 -8.32
N ASP A 225 5.47 -14.34 -7.33
CA ASP A 225 5.36 -12.88 -7.28
C ASP A 225 6.75 -12.24 -7.38
N GLY A 226 6.83 -11.19 -8.20
CA GLY A 226 8.04 -10.40 -8.38
C GLY A 226 7.72 -8.93 -8.23
N GLU A 227 8.57 -8.21 -7.49
CA GLU A 227 8.59 -6.75 -7.38
C GLU A 227 10.00 -6.27 -7.75
N ALA A 228 10.14 -5.26 -8.60
CA ALA A 228 11.45 -4.72 -8.95
C ALA A 228 11.35 -3.26 -9.40
N HIS A 229 12.25 -2.41 -8.92
CA HIS A 229 12.28 -1.00 -9.30
C HIS A 229 13.72 -0.49 -9.49
N LEU A 230 13.84 0.45 -10.42
CA LEU A 230 15.01 1.29 -10.66
C LEU A 230 14.64 2.72 -10.28
N THR A 231 15.42 3.32 -9.38
CA THR A 231 15.22 4.69 -8.93
C THR A 231 16.40 5.55 -9.36
N PHE A 232 16.10 6.66 -10.03
CA PHE A 232 17.05 7.66 -10.50
C PHE A 232 16.72 9.02 -9.90
N PRO A 233 17.58 9.59 -9.04
CA PRO A 233 17.44 10.97 -8.59
C PRO A 233 17.64 11.93 -9.76
N ILE A 234 16.80 12.96 -9.81
CA ILE A 234 16.87 14.05 -10.80
C ILE A 234 17.12 15.34 -10.00
N GLY A 235 18.39 15.61 -9.72
CA GLY A 235 18.78 16.71 -8.84
C GLY A 235 18.28 16.53 -7.40
N LYS A 236 18.23 17.62 -6.63
CA LYS A 236 17.95 17.59 -5.18
C LYS A 236 16.48 17.34 -4.84
N TYR A 237 15.57 17.79 -5.71
CA TYR A 237 14.14 17.87 -5.40
C TYR A 237 13.31 16.80 -6.09
N ALA A 238 13.84 16.15 -7.13
CA ALA A 238 13.07 15.22 -7.94
C ALA A 238 13.75 13.86 -8.05
N TYR A 239 12.96 12.83 -8.37
CA TYR A 239 13.44 11.50 -8.74
C TYR A 239 12.40 10.82 -9.62
N THR A 240 12.84 9.83 -10.37
CA THR A 240 11.98 8.94 -11.12
C THR A 240 12.18 7.50 -10.64
N ARG A 241 11.09 6.74 -10.60
CA ARG A 241 11.09 5.32 -10.22
C ARG A 241 10.35 4.53 -11.28
N PHE A 242 11.06 3.66 -11.97
CA PHE A 242 10.51 2.77 -12.98
C PHE A 242 10.52 1.34 -12.44
N GLY A 243 9.41 0.63 -12.52
CA GLY A 243 9.38 -0.73 -12.00
C GLY A 243 8.06 -1.44 -12.11
N TYR A 244 8.02 -2.62 -11.52
CA TYR A 244 6.87 -3.49 -11.40
C TYR A 244 6.58 -3.71 -9.92
N GLY A 245 5.40 -3.27 -9.45
CA GLY A 245 5.06 -3.27 -8.04
C GLY A 245 3.70 -2.62 -7.77
N ARG A 246 3.40 -2.40 -6.48
CA ARG A 246 2.18 -1.74 -6.02
C ARG A 246 2.49 -0.36 -5.45
N GLU A 247 1.55 0.55 -5.59
CA GLU A 247 1.55 1.87 -4.94
C GLU A 247 0.34 2.00 -4.00
N PHE A 248 0.41 2.97 -3.09
CA PHE A 248 -0.69 3.30 -2.20
C PHE A 248 -0.72 4.82 -1.98
N ILE A 249 -1.90 5.42 -2.11
CA ILE A 249 -2.14 6.84 -1.87
C ILE A 249 -3.22 7.00 -0.81
N GLY A 250 -2.83 7.42 0.38
CA GLY A 250 -3.73 7.78 1.48
C GLY A 250 -3.11 7.65 2.86
N ASN A 251 -3.85 8.10 3.87
CA ASN A 251 -3.45 8.02 5.27
C ASN A 251 -4.20 6.92 6.05
N GLY A 252 -5.29 6.38 5.50
CA GLY A 252 -6.11 5.36 6.12
C GLY A 252 -5.52 3.95 6.10
N ILE A 253 -6.22 3.01 6.74
CA ILE A 253 -5.99 1.57 6.65
C ILE A 253 -6.19 1.12 5.20
N GLN A 254 -7.26 1.61 4.59
CA GLN A 254 -7.59 1.42 3.17
C GLN A 254 -7.54 2.78 2.45
N SER A 255 -7.66 2.78 1.12
CA SER A 255 -7.69 4.00 0.31
C SER A 255 -8.88 4.01 -0.65
N LEU A 256 -9.50 5.18 -0.80
CA LEU A 256 -10.50 5.43 -1.83
C LEU A 256 -9.91 5.97 -3.15
N LEU A 257 -8.61 6.30 -3.16
CA LEU A 257 -7.94 6.87 -4.33
C LEU A 257 -7.11 5.80 -5.06
N LEU A 258 -6.17 5.16 -4.36
CA LEU A 258 -5.33 4.09 -4.88
C LEU A 258 -4.81 3.24 -3.70
N SER A 259 -5.15 1.96 -3.70
CA SER A 259 -4.78 0.98 -2.67
C SER A 259 -3.79 -0.07 -3.20
N ASP A 260 -3.26 -0.87 -2.28
CA ASP A 260 -2.38 -1.99 -2.57
C ASP A 260 -3.11 -3.36 -2.61
N PHE A 261 -4.43 -3.33 -2.81
CA PHE A 261 -5.28 -4.52 -2.89
C PHE A 261 -5.08 -5.33 -4.18
N GLY A 262 -4.90 -4.65 -5.31
CA GLY A 262 -4.58 -5.27 -6.60
C GLY A 262 -3.18 -5.89 -6.65
N GLY A 263 -2.91 -6.67 -7.69
CA GLY A 263 -1.56 -7.21 -7.96
C GLY A 263 -0.58 -6.15 -8.45
N ASN A 264 0.70 -6.53 -8.58
CA ASN A 264 1.75 -5.67 -9.09
C ASN A 264 1.50 -5.25 -10.55
N TYR A 265 1.83 -4.00 -10.88
CA TYR A 265 1.74 -3.45 -12.23
C TYR A 265 3.00 -2.68 -12.62
N LEU A 266 3.25 -2.62 -13.93
CA LEU A 266 4.36 -1.85 -14.47
C LEU A 266 4.02 -0.37 -14.35
N HIS A 267 4.91 0.42 -13.79
CA HIS A 267 4.69 1.87 -13.62
C HIS A 267 5.99 2.67 -13.71
N LEU A 268 5.82 3.93 -14.07
CA LEU A 268 6.84 4.97 -14.02
C LEU A 268 6.31 6.12 -13.17
N ASN A 269 6.96 6.37 -12.04
CA ASN A 269 6.67 7.48 -11.15
C ASN A 269 7.67 8.61 -11.38
N PHE A 270 7.18 9.83 -11.38
CA PHE A 270 7.97 11.05 -11.31
C PHE A 270 7.51 11.85 -10.09
N ASP A 271 8.43 12.02 -9.15
CA ASP A 271 8.17 12.67 -7.87
C ASP A 271 9.03 13.93 -7.76
N ILE A 272 8.39 15.06 -7.46
CA ILE A 272 9.03 16.32 -7.09
C ILE A 272 8.62 16.64 -5.67
N GLN A 273 9.57 16.99 -4.82
CA GLN A 273 9.30 17.59 -3.52
C GLN A 273 10.23 18.76 -3.27
N ILE A 274 9.63 19.94 -3.17
CA ILE A 274 10.30 21.21 -3.00
C ILE A 274 9.49 22.08 -2.05
N TRP A 275 10.17 22.72 -1.09
CA TRP A 275 9.51 23.57 -0.09
C TRP A 275 8.38 22.83 0.67
N LYS A 276 7.13 23.31 0.56
CA LYS A 276 5.91 22.74 1.16
C LYS A 276 5.11 21.90 0.16
N LEU A 277 5.65 21.65 -1.02
CA LEU A 277 4.99 20.98 -2.13
C LEU A 277 5.58 19.59 -2.33
N LYS A 278 4.71 18.60 -2.52
CA LYS A 278 5.05 17.31 -3.11
C LYS A 278 4.11 17.05 -4.27
N TYR A 279 4.68 16.78 -5.43
CA TYR A 279 3.95 16.44 -6.62
C TYR A 279 4.40 15.05 -7.08
N ARG A 280 3.45 14.15 -7.29
CA ARG A 280 3.67 12.84 -7.88
C ARG A 280 2.90 12.74 -9.17
N TYR A 281 3.55 12.27 -10.21
CA TYR A 281 2.94 11.80 -11.44
C TYR A 281 3.29 10.33 -11.62
N MET A 282 2.34 9.51 -12.05
CA MET A 282 2.52 8.09 -12.32
C MET A 282 1.81 7.73 -13.62
N ILE A 283 2.50 6.99 -14.48
CA ILE A 283 1.87 6.23 -15.55
C ILE A 283 2.05 4.74 -15.28
N ALA A 284 1.01 3.95 -15.50
CA ALA A 284 1.00 2.51 -15.28
C ALA A 284 0.37 1.75 -16.44
N GLU A 285 0.91 0.57 -16.75
CA GLU A 285 0.28 -0.42 -17.62
C GLU A 285 -0.50 -1.42 -16.76
N LEU A 286 -1.77 -1.60 -17.10
CA LEU A 286 -2.72 -2.45 -16.40
C LEU A 286 -3.34 -3.47 -17.35
N SER A 287 -4.09 -4.44 -16.79
CA SER A 287 -4.98 -5.29 -17.58
C SER A 287 -6.41 -5.22 -17.07
N GLY A 288 -7.36 -5.15 -17.99
CA GLY A 288 -8.80 -5.15 -17.68
C GLY A 288 -9.34 -6.52 -17.31
N LEU A 289 -8.67 -7.60 -17.73
CA LEU A 289 -9.07 -8.99 -17.49
C LEU A 289 -8.01 -9.74 -16.69
N SER A 290 -8.42 -10.82 -16.03
CA SER A 290 -7.45 -11.72 -15.41
C SER A 290 -7.01 -12.83 -16.37
N ALA A 291 -5.80 -13.35 -16.16
CA ALA A 291 -5.27 -14.53 -16.85
C ALA A 291 -6.13 -15.80 -16.68
N ARG A 292 -7.10 -15.79 -15.77
CA ARG A 292 -8.05 -16.89 -15.57
C ARG A 292 -9.33 -16.75 -16.38
N GLN A 293 -9.53 -15.62 -17.06
CA GLN A 293 -10.63 -15.39 -17.99
C GLN A 293 -10.23 -15.57 -19.45
N VAL A 294 -8.93 -15.52 -19.74
CA VAL A 294 -8.38 -15.64 -21.09
C VAL A 294 -7.68 -16.99 -21.20
N SER A 295 -8.08 -17.81 -22.18
CA SER A 295 -7.57 -19.16 -22.40
C SER A 295 -6.43 -19.20 -23.43
N GLY A 296 -5.53 -20.19 -23.31
CA GLY A 296 -4.60 -20.56 -24.38
C GLY A 296 -3.44 -19.56 -24.59
N ASP A 297 -2.85 -19.07 -23.50
CA ASP A 297 -1.65 -18.20 -23.51
C ASP A 297 -1.77 -16.92 -24.36
N GLN A 298 -3.00 -16.45 -24.57
CA GLN A 298 -3.26 -15.21 -25.28
C GLN A 298 -2.81 -14.00 -24.46
N LEU A 299 -2.28 -12.99 -25.15
CA LEU A 299 -1.93 -11.71 -24.55
C LEU A 299 -3.18 -11.05 -23.96
N LEU A 300 -3.12 -10.72 -22.66
CA LEU A 300 -4.21 -10.02 -22.00
C LEU A 300 -4.40 -8.61 -22.56
N PRO A 301 -5.65 -8.13 -22.70
CA PRO A 301 -5.90 -6.77 -23.13
C PRO A 301 -5.26 -5.80 -22.16
N LYS A 302 -4.43 -4.92 -22.72
CA LYS A 302 -3.75 -3.85 -21.98
C LYS A 302 -4.64 -2.63 -21.90
N LYS A 303 -4.55 -1.95 -20.77
CA LYS A 303 -5.08 -0.61 -20.55
C LYS A 303 -4.04 0.17 -19.77
N PHE A 304 -4.18 1.47 -19.71
CA PHE A 304 -3.22 2.33 -19.04
C PHE A 304 -3.92 3.19 -18.01
N MET A 305 -3.14 3.61 -17.02
CA MET A 305 -3.55 4.57 -16.02
C MET A 305 -2.53 5.69 -15.99
N ALA A 306 -3.00 6.94 -16.03
CA ALA A 306 -2.18 8.09 -15.67
C ALA A 306 -2.80 8.73 -14.43
N THR A 307 -1.96 9.05 -13.45
CA THR A 307 -2.39 9.57 -12.16
C THR A 307 -1.44 10.66 -11.71
N HIS A 308 -1.96 11.75 -11.16
CA HIS A 308 -1.13 12.69 -10.43
C HIS A 308 -1.74 13.06 -9.09
N MET A 309 -0.86 13.42 -8.15
CA MET A 309 -1.24 13.92 -6.84
C MET A 309 -0.36 15.12 -6.47
N LEU A 310 -1.00 16.25 -6.23
CA LEU A 310 -0.36 17.46 -5.75
C LEU A 310 -0.70 17.67 -4.28
N GLN A 311 0.32 17.69 -3.43
CA GLN A 311 0.21 17.79 -1.99
C GLN A 311 0.85 19.09 -1.51
N PHE A 312 0.12 19.80 -0.66
CA PHE A 312 0.52 21.03 -0.03
C PHE A 312 0.56 20.84 1.47
N ARG A 313 1.68 21.22 2.09
CA ARG A 313 1.75 21.37 3.54
C ARG A 313 1.18 22.74 3.92
N LEU A 314 0.17 22.71 4.78
CA LEU A 314 -0.51 23.90 5.32
C LEU A 314 0.17 24.31 6.64
N TRP A 315 -0.62 24.74 7.64
CA TRP A 315 -0.16 25.04 9.01
C TRP A 315 -0.16 23.77 9.89
N ASN A 316 0.53 23.81 11.03
CA ASN A 316 0.44 22.82 12.13
C ASN A 316 0.36 21.35 11.68
N LYS A 317 1.37 20.86 10.93
CA LYS A 317 1.44 19.47 10.43
C LYS A 317 0.21 19.04 9.61
N ALA A 318 -0.52 19.98 9.02
CA ALA A 318 -1.63 19.70 8.12
C ALA A 318 -1.18 19.60 6.66
N HIS A 319 -1.83 18.71 5.92
CA HIS A 319 -1.57 18.41 4.52
C HIS A 319 -2.89 18.38 3.75
N LEU A 320 -2.90 18.98 2.57
CA LEU A 320 -3.99 18.89 1.60
C LEU A 320 -3.43 18.31 0.30
N GLY A 321 -4.11 17.30 -0.25
CA GLY A 321 -3.77 16.63 -1.50
C GLY A 321 -4.90 16.75 -2.50
N LEU A 322 -4.57 17.11 -3.73
CA LEU A 322 -5.45 17.04 -4.90
C LEU A 322 -5.01 15.86 -5.75
N PHE A 323 -5.95 15.00 -6.13
CA PHE A 323 -5.71 13.77 -6.88
C PHE A 323 -6.54 13.75 -8.16
N GLU A 324 -5.93 13.30 -9.25
CA GLU A 324 -6.62 12.98 -10.49
C GLU A 324 -6.03 11.71 -11.08
N SER A 325 -6.89 10.83 -11.57
CA SER A 325 -6.52 9.60 -12.25
C SER A 325 -7.40 9.38 -13.46
N VAL A 326 -6.82 8.93 -14.55
CA VAL A 326 -7.52 8.51 -15.75
C VAL A 326 -7.13 7.08 -16.11
N VAL A 327 -8.13 6.21 -16.27
CA VAL A 327 -7.95 4.86 -16.81
C VAL A 327 -8.50 4.86 -18.22
N PHE A 328 -7.65 4.49 -19.17
CA PHE A 328 -7.97 4.51 -20.58
C PHE A 328 -7.50 3.23 -21.26
N ASN A 329 -8.25 2.84 -22.28
CA ASN A 329 -7.95 1.71 -23.14
C ASN A 329 -7.80 2.24 -24.57
N ARG A 330 -6.73 1.83 -25.23
CA ARG A 330 -6.55 1.99 -26.68
C ARG A 330 -6.05 0.64 -27.20
N GLN A 331 -6.38 0.31 -28.45
CA GLN A 331 -5.81 -0.86 -29.09
C GLN A 331 -4.30 -0.64 -29.30
N GLN A 332 -3.49 -1.18 -28.38
CA GLN A 332 -2.02 -1.23 -28.45
C GLN A 332 -1.30 0.13 -28.58
N GLN A 333 -1.92 1.22 -28.09
CA GLN A 333 -1.34 2.56 -28.17
C GLN A 333 -1.43 3.29 -26.83
N LEU A 334 -0.47 4.16 -26.58
CA LEU A 334 -0.53 5.08 -25.45
C LEU A 334 -1.18 6.39 -25.90
N GLU A 335 -2.03 6.95 -25.05
CA GLU A 335 -2.58 8.29 -25.24
C GLU A 335 -1.55 9.32 -24.77
N TRP A 336 -0.77 9.86 -25.70
CA TRP A 336 0.35 10.76 -25.42
C TRP A 336 -0.08 12.02 -24.67
N HIS A 337 -1.33 12.47 -24.80
CA HIS A 337 -1.83 13.64 -24.09
C HIS A 337 -1.80 13.46 -22.56
N TYR A 338 -2.05 12.25 -22.07
CA TYR A 338 -1.99 11.96 -20.64
C TYR A 338 -0.56 11.84 -20.09
N LEU A 339 0.46 11.82 -20.96
CA LEU A 339 1.87 11.88 -20.54
C LEU A 339 2.32 13.25 -20.06
N LEU A 340 1.53 14.30 -20.29
CA LEU A 340 1.83 15.64 -19.81
C LEU A 340 1.52 15.70 -18.30
N PRO A 341 2.53 15.76 -17.40
CA PRO A 341 2.26 15.63 -15.97
C PRO A 341 1.45 16.82 -15.43
N VAL A 342 1.66 18.03 -15.96
CA VAL A 342 1.10 19.27 -15.41
C VAL A 342 -0.32 19.58 -15.92
N ILE A 343 -0.88 18.78 -16.82
CA ILE A 343 -2.22 19.05 -17.38
C ILE A 343 -3.32 18.46 -16.50
N PHE A 344 -4.43 19.19 -16.37
CA PHE A 344 -5.66 18.66 -15.79
C PHE A 344 -6.29 17.67 -16.78
N PHE A 345 -6.33 16.38 -16.45
CA PHE A 345 -6.72 15.31 -17.38
C PHE A 345 -8.16 15.45 -17.85
N ARG A 346 -9.07 16.02 -17.04
CA ARG A 346 -10.44 16.31 -17.48
C ARG A 346 -10.50 17.24 -18.70
N THR A 347 -9.55 18.17 -18.84
CA THR A 347 -9.47 19.03 -20.03
C THR A 347 -9.05 18.22 -21.26
N VAL A 348 -8.06 17.34 -21.09
CA VAL A 348 -7.59 16.43 -22.16
C VAL A 348 -8.69 15.47 -22.58
N GLU A 349 -9.33 14.82 -21.62
CA GLU A 349 -10.37 13.83 -21.84
C GLU A 349 -11.57 14.43 -22.59
N ARG A 350 -11.99 15.65 -22.24
CA ARG A 350 -13.00 16.40 -23.01
C ARG A 350 -12.54 16.70 -24.44
N ALA A 351 -11.27 17.09 -24.63
CA ALA A 351 -10.74 17.40 -25.95
C ALA A 351 -10.71 16.18 -26.88
N ILE A 352 -10.56 14.97 -26.33
CA ILE A 352 -10.55 13.71 -27.10
C ILE A 352 -11.93 13.01 -27.16
N GLY A 353 -13.01 13.70 -26.79
CA GLY A 353 -14.39 13.20 -26.93
C GLY A 353 -14.93 12.44 -25.72
N SER A 354 -14.31 12.63 -24.56
CA SER A 354 -14.63 11.99 -23.28
C SER A 354 -14.77 10.45 -23.32
N PRO A 355 -13.77 9.71 -23.85
CA PRO A 355 -13.80 8.25 -23.96
C PRO A 355 -13.53 7.53 -22.63
N ASP A 356 -12.88 8.17 -21.67
CA ASP A 356 -12.09 7.53 -20.62
C ASP A 356 -12.68 7.71 -19.21
N ASN A 357 -12.24 6.86 -18.27
CA ASN A 357 -12.70 6.88 -16.89
C ASN A 357 -11.82 7.82 -16.05
N ILE A 358 -12.39 8.93 -15.58
CA ILE A 358 -11.70 9.92 -14.73
C ILE A 358 -12.16 9.80 -13.28
N LEU A 359 -11.18 9.86 -12.38
CA LEU A 359 -11.38 9.90 -10.94
C LEU A 359 -10.68 11.13 -10.37
N LEU A 360 -11.43 12.00 -9.70
CA LEU A 360 -10.92 13.13 -8.92
C LEU A 360 -10.94 12.79 -7.44
N GLY A 361 -10.00 13.35 -6.69
CA GLY A 361 -9.91 13.11 -5.26
C GLY A 361 -9.33 14.26 -4.45
N LEU A 362 -9.71 14.29 -3.19
CA LEU A 362 -9.15 15.17 -2.16
C LEU A 362 -8.65 14.30 -1.01
N ASP A 363 -7.43 14.54 -0.55
CA ASP A 363 -6.82 13.91 0.63
C ASP A 363 -6.50 15.00 1.64
N PHE A 364 -6.91 14.83 2.89
CA PHE A 364 -6.57 15.76 3.97
C PHE A 364 -6.03 15.00 5.16
N LYS A 365 -5.02 15.56 5.81
CA LYS A 365 -4.48 15.09 7.09
C LYS A 365 -4.16 16.27 7.98
N SER A 366 -4.40 16.18 9.27
CA SER A 366 -3.87 17.10 10.28
C SER A 366 -3.48 16.34 11.54
N THR A 367 -2.34 16.70 12.12
CA THR A 367 -1.91 16.20 13.43
C THR A 367 -2.23 17.26 14.50
N LEU A 368 -3.04 16.88 15.49
CA LEU A 368 -3.44 17.73 16.61
C LEU A 368 -2.77 17.25 17.91
N PHE A 369 -2.33 18.20 18.74
CA PHE A 369 -1.75 17.95 20.07
C PHE A 369 -0.58 16.94 20.06
N ASP A 370 0.13 16.84 18.94
CA ASP A 370 1.24 15.90 18.71
C ASP A 370 0.89 14.42 18.99
N ARG A 371 -0.40 14.06 18.94
CA ARG A 371 -0.87 12.70 19.28
C ARG A 371 -2.09 12.23 18.50
N LEU A 372 -2.82 13.11 17.84
CA LEU A 372 -4.05 12.76 17.13
C LEU A 372 -3.92 13.11 15.65
N ASP A 373 -3.77 12.10 14.81
CA ASP A 373 -3.86 12.24 13.36
C ASP A 373 -5.33 12.13 12.94
N LEU A 374 -5.89 13.21 12.41
CA LEU A 374 -7.17 13.20 11.70
C LEU A 374 -6.91 13.17 10.20
N TYR A 375 -7.61 12.32 9.47
CA TYR A 375 -7.49 12.22 8.02
C TYR A 375 -8.83 11.98 7.33
N SER A 376 -8.90 12.38 6.07
CA SER A 376 -10.06 12.12 5.22
C SER A 376 -9.66 11.98 3.76
N GLN A 377 -10.40 11.15 3.03
CA GLN A 377 -10.35 11.13 1.57
C GLN A 377 -11.75 11.31 1.00
N PHE A 378 -11.87 12.14 -0.03
CA PHE A 378 -13.07 12.26 -0.83
C PHE A 378 -12.72 11.87 -2.26
N VAL A 379 -13.58 11.09 -2.90
CA VAL A 379 -13.40 10.65 -4.28
C VAL A 379 -14.65 10.96 -5.09
N LEU A 380 -14.46 11.40 -6.33
CA LEU A 380 -15.50 11.80 -7.27
C LEU A 380 -15.15 11.29 -8.66
N ASP A 381 -16.03 10.51 -9.27
CA ASP A 381 -15.81 9.91 -10.60
C ASP A 381 -16.57 10.74 -11.65
N GLU A 382 -17.89 10.73 -11.57
CA GLU A 382 -18.78 11.47 -12.45
C GLU A 382 -19.69 12.40 -11.62
N PHE A 383 -19.96 13.60 -12.15
CA PHE A 383 -20.71 14.61 -11.42
C PHE A 383 -21.44 15.58 -12.35
N LYS A 384 -22.72 15.82 -12.07
CA LYS A 384 -23.51 16.91 -12.65
C LYS A 384 -24.09 17.75 -11.51
N SER A 385 -23.59 18.97 -11.37
CA SER A 385 -23.93 19.88 -10.27
C SER A 385 -25.44 20.12 -10.13
N SER A 386 -26.16 20.30 -11.25
CA SER A 386 -27.61 20.52 -11.23
C SER A 386 -28.39 19.34 -10.64
N GLU A 387 -27.89 18.11 -10.79
CA GLU A 387 -28.53 16.89 -10.27
C GLU A 387 -28.16 16.59 -8.81
N LEU A 388 -27.06 17.15 -8.31
CA LEU A 388 -26.66 16.97 -6.91
C LEU A 388 -27.55 17.80 -5.99
N PHE A 389 -27.73 19.08 -6.31
CA PHE A 389 -28.53 20.00 -5.51
C PHE A 389 -30.04 19.81 -5.70
N GLY A 390 -30.46 19.15 -6.79
CA GLY A 390 -31.86 18.83 -7.06
C GLY A 390 -32.45 17.68 -6.21
N GLY A 391 -31.66 17.00 -5.37
CA GLY A 391 -32.16 15.98 -4.42
C GLY A 391 -32.64 14.66 -5.02
N ASN A 392 -32.64 14.51 -6.36
CA ASN A 392 -33.23 13.37 -7.08
C ASN A 392 -32.39 12.08 -7.03
N GLN A 393 -31.24 12.08 -6.32
CA GLN A 393 -30.36 10.92 -6.16
C GLN A 393 -29.94 10.29 -7.51
N TRP A 394 -29.49 11.14 -8.43
CA TRP A 394 -29.04 10.71 -9.76
C TRP A 394 -27.88 9.71 -9.66
N TRP A 395 -27.92 8.68 -10.52
CA TRP A 395 -26.98 7.55 -10.52
C TRP A 395 -25.53 7.97 -10.81
N ALA A 396 -25.35 8.94 -11.70
CA ALA A 396 -24.03 9.36 -12.16
C ALA A 396 -23.32 10.33 -11.20
N ASN A 397 -23.96 10.78 -10.12
CA ASN A 397 -23.27 11.53 -9.04
C ASN A 397 -22.47 10.56 -8.15
N LYS A 398 -21.42 9.96 -8.68
CA LYS A 398 -20.66 8.90 -8.03
C LYS A 398 -19.59 9.50 -7.12
N TRP A 399 -19.67 9.20 -5.82
CA TRP A 399 -18.71 9.69 -4.85
C TRP A 399 -18.45 8.68 -3.73
N GLY A 400 -17.32 8.87 -3.04
CA GLY A 400 -16.97 8.17 -1.81
C GLY A 400 -16.32 9.09 -0.79
N LEU A 401 -16.45 8.74 0.49
CA LEU A 401 -15.89 9.47 1.62
C LEU A 401 -15.25 8.48 2.59
N GLN A 402 -14.02 8.79 2.99
CA GLN A 402 -13.28 8.16 4.07
C GLN A 402 -13.00 9.21 5.14
N LEU A 403 -13.26 8.87 6.39
CA LEU A 403 -12.93 9.66 7.57
C LEU A 403 -12.18 8.75 8.54
N GLY A 404 -11.08 9.22 9.11
CA GLY A 404 -10.40 8.45 10.13
C GLY A 404 -9.60 9.28 11.12
N ALA A 405 -9.36 8.66 12.26
CA ALA A 405 -8.63 9.22 13.38
C ALA A 405 -7.65 8.18 13.92
N LYS A 406 -6.41 8.58 14.17
CA LYS A 406 -5.38 7.75 14.79
C LYS A 406 -4.81 8.47 16.01
N LEU A 407 -5.04 7.91 17.18
CA LEU A 407 -4.59 8.42 18.47
C LEU A 407 -3.37 7.61 18.94
N PHE A 408 -2.28 8.30 19.24
CA PHE A 408 -1.07 7.75 19.81
C PHE A 408 -1.08 7.85 21.34
N ASP A 409 -0.54 6.84 22.01
CA ASP A 409 -0.42 6.77 23.48
C ASP A 409 -1.78 6.92 24.20
N VAL A 410 -2.74 6.08 23.81
CA VAL A 410 -4.10 6.08 24.34
C VAL A 410 -4.09 5.92 25.85
N GLY A 411 -4.77 6.82 26.57
CA GLY A 411 -4.82 6.80 28.04
C GLY A 411 -3.47 7.01 28.71
N GLY A 412 -2.47 7.58 28.02
CA GLY A 412 -1.11 7.75 28.53
C GLY A 412 -0.25 6.48 28.48
N ILE A 413 -0.76 5.40 27.91
CA ILE A 413 -0.02 4.13 27.78
C ILE A 413 0.90 4.24 26.56
N ASN A 414 2.21 4.33 26.82
CA ASN A 414 3.22 4.39 25.77
C ASN A 414 3.08 3.21 24.78
N ASN A 415 3.15 3.51 23.48
CA ASN A 415 3.05 2.57 22.38
C ASN A 415 1.69 1.84 22.27
N LEU A 416 0.64 2.31 22.95
CA LEU A 416 -0.74 1.91 22.67
C LEU A 416 -1.37 2.93 21.71
N ASN A 417 -1.67 2.50 20.49
CA ASN A 417 -2.28 3.34 19.48
C ASN A 417 -3.68 2.81 19.14
N ALA A 418 -4.62 3.73 18.90
CA ALA A 418 -5.96 3.41 18.41
C ALA A 418 -6.21 4.10 17.07
N THR A 419 -6.84 3.40 16.13
CA THR A 419 -7.30 3.94 14.85
C THR A 419 -8.78 3.64 14.69
N ALA A 420 -9.56 4.64 14.27
CA ALA A 420 -10.94 4.46 13.84
C ALA A 420 -11.06 5.00 12.40
N GLU A 421 -11.75 4.27 11.53
CA GLU A 421 -11.96 4.63 10.13
C GLU A 421 -13.41 4.33 9.72
N TYR A 422 -14.02 5.25 8.99
CA TYR A 422 -15.32 5.10 8.37
C TYR A 422 -15.20 5.33 6.87
N ASN A 423 -15.69 4.40 6.07
CA ASN A 423 -15.67 4.44 4.62
C ASN A 423 -17.11 4.33 4.08
N THR A 424 -17.47 5.14 3.09
CA THR A 424 -18.72 4.99 2.34
C THR A 424 -18.49 5.28 0.87
N VAL A 425 -19.05 4.44 -0.01
CA VAL A 425 -18.93 4.62 -1.47
C VAL A 425 -20.30 4.37 -2.11
N ARG A 426 -20.77 5.32 -2.93
CA ARG A 426 -22.04 5.19 -3.67
C ARG A 426 -21.98 4.06 -4.70
N PRO A 427 -23.15 3.52 -5.13
CA PRO A 427 -23.23 2.61 -6.26
C PRO A 427 -22.55 3.16 -7.53
N TYR A 428 -22.01 2.27 -8.35
CA TYR A 428 -21.39 2.55 -9.66
C TYR A 428 -20.10 3.38 -9.63
N ASN A 429 -19.63 3.83 -8.47
CA ASN A 429 -18.31 4.48 -8.37
C ASN A 429 -17.23 3.52 -8.87
N TYR A 430 -16.22 4.03 -9.57
CA TYR A 430 -15.13 3.26 -10.20
C TYR A 430 -15.52 2.43 -11.43
N SER A 431 -16.81 2.35 -11.77
CA SER A 431 -17.31 1.68 -12.98
C SER A 431 -17.37 2.64 -14.16
N HIS A 432 -17.21 2.11 -15.36
CA HIS A 432 -17.30 2.87 -16.61
C HIS A 432 -18.39 2.32 -17.52
N ARG A 433 -18.68 3.01 -18.64
CA ARG A 433 -19.65 2.53 -19.66
C ARG A 433 -19.12 1.35 -20.47
N ASP A 434 -17.80 1.20 -20.55
CA ASP A 434 -17.16 -0.02 -21.03
C ASP A 434 -16.51 -0.75 -19.84
N THR A 435 -16.41 -2.08 -19.93
CA THR A 435 -15.92 -2.90 -18.82
C THR A 435 -14.39 -2.89 -18.69
N LEU A 436 -13.68 -2.53 -19.76
CA LEU A 436 -12.21 -2.54 -19.77
C LEU A 436 -11.64 -1.33 -19.02
N SER A 437 -12.25 -0.15 -19.15
CA SER A 437 -11.82 1.12 -18.55
C SER A 437 -12.28 1.30 -17.09
N ALA A 438 -12.91 0.30 -16.48
CA ALA A 438 -13.18 0.30 -15.04
C ALA A 438 -11.89 0.47 -14.22
N TYR A 439 -11.99 1.01 -13.00
CA TYR A 439 -10.83 1.28 -12.12
C TYR A 439 -10.32 -0.01 -11.45
N THR A 440 -9.84 -0.93 -12.27
CA THR A 440 -9.47 -2.31 -11.91
C THR A 440 -8.14 -2.73 -12.53
N HIS A 441 -7.49 -3.74 -11.94
CA HIS A 441 -6.32 -4.41 -12.49
C HIS A 441 -6.43 -5.92 -12.24
N TYR A 442 -6.41 -6.73 -13.30
CA TYR A 442 -6.68 -8.17 -13.23
C TYR A 442 -7.97 -8.50 -12.45
N ASN A 443 -9.07 -7.76 -12.72
CA ASN A 443 -10.36 -7.79 -12.01
C ASN A 443 -10.38 -7.39 -10.53
N SER A 444 -9.24 -7.02 -9.94
CA SER A 444 -9.22 -6.46 -8.59
C SER A 444 -9.38 -4.94 -8.64
N PRO A 445 -10.17 -4.32 -7.74
CA PRO A 445 -10.21 -2.88 -7.60
C PRO A 445 -8.82 -2.28 -7.37
N LEU A 446 -8.55 -1.14 -7.99
CA LEU A 446 -7.35 -0.34 -7.71
C LEU A 446 -7.51 0.52 -6.46
N ALA A 447 -8.74 0.78 -6.01
CA ALA A 447 -9.06 1.54 -4.80
C ALA A 447 -9.54 0.58 -3.69
N HIS A 448 -10.66 0.86 -3.03
CA HIS A 448 -11.15 0.06 -1.92
C HIS A 448 -11.49 -1.41 -2.33
N PRO A 449 -11.08 -2.43 -1.54
CA PRO A 449 -11.40 -3.86 -1.73
C PRO A 449 -12.86 -4.18 -2.04
N LEU A 450 -13.80 -3.58 -1.28
CA LEU A 450 -15.24 -3.73 -1.49
C LEU A 450 -15.75 -3.11 -2.82
N GLY A 451 -14.96 -2.27 -3.49
CA GLY A 451 -15.37 -1.58 -4.71
C GLY A 451 -16.38 -0.47 -4.41
N ALA A 452 -17.68 -0.75 -4.62
CA ALA A 452 -18.74 0.24 -4.53
C ALA A 452 -19.97 -0.24 -3.74
N ASN A 453 -20.88 0.68 -3.48
CA ASN A 453 -22.17 0.44 -2.82
C ASN A 453 -22.08 -0.11 -1.38
N PHE A 454 -21.19 0.46 -0.56
CA PHE A 454 -20.96 -0.01 0.81
C PHE A 454 -20.84 1.13 1.82
N ARG A 455 -20.98 0.76 3.10
CA ARG A 455 -20.56 1.52 4.28
C ARG A 455 -19.75 0.60 5.17
N GLU A 456 -18.63 1.08 5.68
CA GLU A 456 -17.72 0.32 6.53
C GLU A 456 -17.26 1.18 7.71
N PHE A 457 -17.10 0.51 8.84
CA PHE A 457 -16.42 1.03 10.02
C PHE A 457 -15.30 0.06 10.42
N ILE A 458 -14.12 0.58 10.75
CA ILE A 458 -12.97 -0.17 11.23
C ILE A 458 -12.47 0.49 12.52
N GLY A 459 -12.31 -0.30 13.57
CA GLY A 459 -11.55 0.06 14.77
C GLY A 459 -10.32 -0.83 14.88
N ARG A 460 -9.15 -0.25 15.11
CA ARG A 460 -7.89 -0.97 15.28
C ARG A 460 -7.16 -0.48 16.52
N LEU A 461 -6.66 -1.41 17.32
CA LEU A 461 -5.74 -1.18 18.42
C LEU A 461 -4.41 -1.84 18.10
N ASP A 462 -3.32 -1.14 18.31
CA ASP A 462 -1.95 -1.66 18.23
C ASP A 462 -1.23 -1.36 19.52
N TYR A 463 -0.64 -2.38 20.13
CA TYR A 463 0.10 -2.23 21.38
C TYR A 463 1.48 -2.86 21.28
N ARG A 464 2.51 -2.10 21.69
CA ARG A 464 3.89 -2.59 21.78
C ARG A 464 4.45 -2.32 23.17
N PRO A 465 4.18 -3.20 24.15
CA PRO A 465 4.69 -3.03 25.52
C PRO A 465 6.22 -3.06 25.59
N HIS A 466 6.87 -3.69 24.61
CA HIS A 466 8.31 -3.86 24.52
C HIS A 466 8.72 -4.00 23.05
N HIS A 467 9.98 -3.71 22.67
CA HIS A 467 10.41 -3.79 21.26
C HIS A 467 10.18 -5.16 20.59
N ARG A 468 10.19 -6.25 21.38
CA ARG A 468 9.94 -7.63 20.89
C ARG A 468 8.47 -8.04 20.86
N TRP A 469 7.59 -7.39 21.60
CA TRP A 469 6.20 -7.80 21.72
C TRP A 469 5.31 -6.83 20.97
N GLN A 470 4.40 -7.38 20.18
CA GLN A 470 3.43 -6.58 19.44
C GLN A 470 2.08 -7.28 19.48
N MET A 471 1.05 -6.51 19.76
CA MET A 471 -0.32 -6.98 19.82
C MET A 471 -1.15 -6.12 18.91
N PHE A 472 -2.18 -6.72 18.32
CA PHE A 472 -3.19 -5.96 17.63
C PHE A 472 -4.58 -6.53 17.87
N GLY A 473 -5.58 -5.66 17.78
CA GLY A 473 -6.98 -6.03 17.67
C GLY A 473 -7.62 -5.18 16.58
N VAL A 474 -8.36 -5.80 15.67
CA VAL A 474 -9.17 -5.11 14.64
C VAL A 474 -10.60 -5.57 14.76
N LEU A 475 -11.52 -4.64 14.94
CA LEU A 475 -12.95 -4.81 14.76
C LEU A 475 -13.33 -4.12 13.46
N TYR A 476 -14.08 -4.78 12.60
CA TYR A 476 -14.64 -4.14 11.42
C TYR A 476 -16.08 -4.57 11.21
N HIS A 477 -16.88 -3.64 10.70
CA HIS A 477 -18.26 -3.88 10.31
C HIS A 477 -18.52 -3.19 8.98
N HIS A 478 -18.99 -3.91 7.98
CA HIS A 478 -19.49 -3.29 6.76
C HIS A 478 -20.84 -3.86 6.35
N THR A 479 -21.62 -2.99 5.71
CA THR A 479 -22.81 -3.37 4.96
C THR A 479 -22.56 -3.03 3.51
N GLN A 480 -22.83 -3.98 2.61
CA GLN A 480 -22.73 -3.78 1.17
C GLN A 480 -24.06 -4.14 0.50
N GLY A 481 -24.52 -3.31 -0.42
CA GLY A 481 -25.66 -3.63 -1.28
C GLY A 481 -25.15 -4.35 -2.53
N LEU A 482 -25.31 -5.67 -2.62
CA LEU A 482 -24.83 -6.44 -3.75
C LEU A 482 -25.82 -6.43 -4.92
N ASP A 483 -25.26 -6.50 -6.12
CA ASP A 483 -25.98 -6.94 -7.31
C ASP A 483 -26.70 -8.27 -7.04
N PHE A 484 -27.94 -8.38 -7.53
CA PHE A 484 -28.81 -9.52 -7.23
C PHE A 484 -29.76 -9.76 -8.40
N ASP A 485 -30.18 -11.01 -8.59
CA ASP A 485 -31.18 -11.38 -9.61
C ASP A 485 -30.82 -10.91 -11.03
N GLY A 486 -29.54 -11.05 -11.40
CA GLY A 486 -28.99 -10.60 -12.68
C GLY A 486 -28.95 -9.08 -12.90
N LYS A 487 -29.45 -8.30 -11.94
CA LYS A 487 -29.57 -6.84 -12.04
C LYS A 487 -28.35 -6.12 -11.47
N ASN A 488 -27.95 -5.04 -12.13
CA ASN A 488 -26.82 -4.21 -11.72
C ASN A 488 -27.30 -3.08 -10.78
N TYR A 489 -27.13 -3.32 -9.48
CA TYR A 489 -27.38 -2.34 -8.42
C TYR A 489 -26.15 -1.48 -8.12
N GLY A 490 -25.00 -1.77 -8.74
CA GLY A 490 -23.81 -0.93 -8.76
C GLY A 490 -22.74 -1.32 -7.75
N SER A 491 -22.74 -2.56 -7.24
CA SER A 491 -21.63 -3.07 -6.41
C SER A 491 -20.47 -3.60 -7.22
N ASP A 492 -20.76 -4.22 -8.37
CA ASP A 492 -19.73 -4.81 -9.23
C ASP A 492 -19.17 -3.77 -10.21
N ILE A 493 -18.02 -3.20 -9.86
CA ILE A 493 -17.38 -2.13 -10.64
C ILE A 493 -16.89 -2.57 -12.03
N ARG A 494 -16.89 -3.89 -12.31
CA ARG A 494 -16.52 -4.45 -13.63
C ARG A 494 -17.68 -4.47 -14.61
N LYS A 495 -18.93 -4.28 -14.14
CA LYS A 495 -20.09 -4.19 -15.02
C LYS A 495 -20.19 -2.81 -15.63
N SER A 496 -20.71 -2.74 -16.85
CA SER A 496 -20.97 -1.46 -17.50
C SER A 496 -22.05 -0.67 -16.74
N GLY A 497 -21.79 0.60 -16.47
CA GLY A 497 -22.77 1.51 -15.88
C GLY A 497 -24.04 1.71 -16.73
N THR A 498 -24.07 1.28 -18.00
CA THR A 498 -25.28 1.32 -18.86
C THR A 498 -26.31 0.26 -18.49
N THR A 499 -25.88 -0.81 -17.82
CA THR A 499 -26.74 -1.94 -17.39
C THR A 499 -27.45 -1.70 -16.07
N ARG A 500 -27.34 -0.49 -15.51
CA ARG A 500 -27.95 -0.07 -14.24
C ARG A 500 -29.47 -0.25 -14.23
N VAL A 501 -30.03 -0.49 -13.05
CA VAL A 501 -31.47 -0.71 -12.86
C VAL A 501 -32.33 0.55 -12.94
N MET A 502 -31.76 1.73 -12.64
CA MET A 502 -32.52 2.99 -12.60
C MET A 502 -31.58 4.20 -12.75
N ASN A 503 -32.15 5.35 -13.17
CA ASN A 503 -31.41 6.61 -13.33
C ASN A 503 -31.50 7.55 -12.10
N TYR A 504 -32.60 7.50 -11.36
CA TYR A 504 -32.90 8.35 -10.20
C TYR A 504 -33.25 7.51 -8.99
N GLY A 505 -33.21 8.09 -7.78
CA GLY A 505 -33.48 7.36 -6.55
C GLY A 505 -32.37 6.36 -6.16
N VAL A 506 -31.17 6.49 -6.74
CA VAL A 506 -30.04 5.58 -6.49
C VAL A 506 -29.46 5.86 -5.10
N ARG A 507 -29.61 4.89 -4.18
CA ARG A 507 -29.17 5.02 -2.79
C ARG A 507 -28.05 4.04 -2.49
N THR A 508 -27.12 4.46 -1.63
CA THR A 508 -26.14 3.53 -1.06
C THR A 508 -26.85 2.42 -0.28
N LEU A 509 -26.34 1.20 -0.39
CA LEU A 509 -26.89 -0.04 0.16
C LEU A 509 -28.18 -0.54 -0.52
N GLN A 510 -28.39 -0.22 -1.80
CA GLN A 510 -29.45 -0.80 -2.63
C GLN A 510 -29.05 -2.19 -3.18
N GLY A 511 -30.02 -3.00 -3.58
CA GLY A 511 -29.80 -4.40 -3.96
C GLY A 511 -29.87 -5.34 -2.75
N ARG A 512 -29.24 -6.51 -2.84
CA ARG A 512 -29.23 -7.48 -1.73
C ARG A 512 -28.20 -7.05 -0.69
N ARG A 513 -28.66 -6.66 0.49
CA ARG A 513 -27.77 -6.26 1.58
C ARG A 513 -27.07 -7.49 2.16
N VAL A 514 -25.76 -7.37 2.33
CA VAL A 514 -24.91 -8.30 3.08
C VAL A 514 -24.25 -7.52 4.18
N GLN A 515 -24.27 -8.07 5.39
CA GLN A 515 -23.63 -7.50 6.57
C GLN A 515 -22.49 -8.40 7.02
N VAL A 516 -21.34 -7.80 7.26
CA VAL A 516 -20.15 -8.50 7.73
C VAL A 516 -19.64 -7.81 8.97
N THR A 517 -19.44 -8.58 10.03
CA THR A 517 -18.74 -8.14 11.23
C THR A 517 -17.57 -9.08 11.47
N GLY A 518 -16.38 -8.54 11.68
CA GLY A 518 -15.22 -9.34 12.02
C GLY A 518 -14.42 -8.76 13.15
N LEU A 519 -13.83 -9.66 13.93
CA LEU A 519 -12.90 -9.38 15.00
C LEU A 519 -11.64 -10.21 14.73
N GLN A 520 -10.49 -9.55 14.63
CA GLN A 520 -9.19 -10.19 14.48
C GLN A 520 -8.29 -9.72 15.60
N ALA A 521 -7.53 -10.63 16.19
CA ALA A 521 -6.53 -10.29 17.19
C ALA A 521 -5.26 -11.10 16.90
N GLY A 522 -4.11 -10.52 17.21
CA GLY A 522 -2.87 -11.26 17.09
C GLY A 522 -1.78 -10.76 18.01
N LEU A 523 -0.89 -11.71 18.32
CA LEU A 523 0.28 -11.56 19.16
C LEU A 523 1.49 -11.93 18.31
N THR A 524 2.45 -11.02 18.24
CA THR A 524 3.70 -11.18 17.50
C THR A 524 4.85 -11.05 18.49
N PHE A 525 5.76 -12.02 18.48
CA PHE A 525 7.02 -12.00 19.21
C PHE A 525 8.20 -11.97 18.24
N MET A 526 9.10 -11.00 18.42
CA MET A 526 10.31 -10.85 17.62
C MET A 526 11.45 -11.67 18.26
N LEU A 527 11.84 -12.76 17.59
CA LEU A 527 12.96 -13.63 17.99
C LEU A 527 14.31 -12.95 17.74
N TRP A 528 14.42 -12.36 16.56
CA TRP A 528 15.55 -11.59 16.04
C TRP A 528 14.95 -10.46 15.20
N HIS A 529 15.70 -9.37 14.95
CA HIS A 529 15.28 -8.29 14.04
C HIS A 529 14.69 -8.84 12.73
N ASP A 530 13.43 -8.52 12.43
CA ASP A 530 12.69 -9.05 11.28
C ASP A 530 12.41 -10.56 11.24
N ALA A 531 12.66 -11.29 12.33
CA ALA A 531 12.24 -12.68 12.54
C ALA A 531 11.16 -12.76 13.63
N TYR A 532 9.96 -13.21 13.25
CA TYR A 532 8.77 -13.15 14.10
C TYR A 532 8.08 -14.51 14.24
N LEU A 533 7.50 -14.73 15.42
CA LEU A 533 6.47 -15.72 15.68
C LEU A 533 5.13 -15.02 15.85
N ASP A 534 4.13 -15.46 15.11
CA ASP A 534 2.76 -14.96 15.19
C ASP A 534 1.81 -15.99 15.75
N LEU A 535 0.88 -15.50 16.55
CA LEU A 535 -0.39 -16.14 16.87
C LEU A 535 -1.51 -15.20 16.43
N ASN A 536 -2.39 -15.66 15.54
CA ASN A 536 -3.52 -14.88 15.05
C ASN A 536 -4.82 -15.65 15.29
N LEU A 537 -5.85 -14.92 15.69
CA LEU A 537 -7.22 -15.41 15.89
C LEU A 537 -8.18 -14.48 15.14
N GLY A 538 -9.18 -15.06 14.50
CA GLY A 538 -10.20 -14.29 13.79
C GLY A 538 -11.57 -14.93 13.93
N LEU A 539 -12.57 -14.07 14.15
CA LEU A 539 -13.98 -14.36 14.03
C LEU A 539 -14.52 -13.46 12.93
N ARG A 540 -15.27 -14.03 11.99
CA ARG A 540 -15.99 -13.29 10.97
C ARG A 540 -17.40 -13.84 10.83
N ARG A 541 -18.37 -12.97 11.04
CA ARG A 541 -19.79 -13.22 10.78
C ARG A 541 -20.20 -12.52 9.50
N GLU A 542 -20.74 -13.26 8.56
CA GLU A 542 -21.40 -12.74 7.35
C GLU A 542 -22.84 -13.21 7.36
N ASP A 543 -23.76 -12.27 7.54
CA ASP A 543 -25.18 -12.52 7.80
C ASP A 543 -25.35 -13.53 8.96
N GLN A 544 -25.75 -14.77 8.66
CA GLN A 544 -25.92 -15.86 9.63
C GLN A 544 -24.72 -16.83 9.71
N ASN A 545 -23.73 -16.69 8.83
CA ASN A 545 -22.60 -17.60 8.73
C ASN A 545 -21.41 -17.12 9.57
N ASN A 546 -20.96 -17.93 10.51
CA ASN A 546 -19.80 -17.65 11.35
C ASN A 546 -18.59 -18.46 10.88
N ASN A 547 -17.48 -17.77 10.60
CA ASN A 547 -16.17 -18.37 10.36
C ASN A 547 -15.22 -17.97 11.49
N ILE A 548 -14.75 -18.96 12.25
CA ILE A 548 -13.73 -18.79 13.27
C ILE A 548 -12.47 -19.46 12.76
N TRP A 549 -11.34 -18.79 12.90
CA TRP A 549 -10.05 -19.33 12.53
C TRP A 549 -8.96 -18.92 13.50
N GLY A 550 -7.92 -19.75 13.58
CA GLY A 550 -6.71 -19.47 14.31
C GLY A 550 -5.50 -19.96 13.52
N SER A 551 -4.38 -19.26 13.64
CA SER A 551 -3.14 -19.65 12.97
C SER A 551 -1.90 -19.27 13.76
N VAL A 552 -0.87 -20.08 13.63
CA VAL A 552 0.50 -19.76 14.04
C VAL A 552 1.37 -19.56 12.81
N ALA A 553 2.35 -18.65 12.89
CA ALA A 553 3.30 -18.48 11.80
C ALA A 553 4.72 -18.13 12.28
N PHE A 554 5.71 -18.60 11.54
CA PHE A 554 7.07 -18.07 11.57
C PHE A 554 7.27 -17.19 10.33
N ARG A 555 7.95 -16.05 10.50
CA ARG A 555 8.19 -15.05 9.45
C ARG A 555 9.60 -14.49 9.55
N LEU A 556 10.27 -14.35 8.40
CA LEU A 556 11.55 -13.68 8.27
C LEU A 556 11.52 -12.71 7.07
N ASN A 557 11.86 -11.44 7.30
CA ASN A 557 11.87 -10.36 6.30
C ASN A 557 10.58 -10.28 5.46
N THR A 558 9.42 -10.51 6.07
CA THR A 558 8.10 -10.46 5.42
C THR A 558 7.13 -9.60 6.24
N LYS A 559 6.10 -9.07 5.56
CA LYS A 559 5.07 -8.22 6.17
C LYS A 559 4.32 -9.00 7.26
N ARG A 560 3.68 -8.27 8.18
CA ARG A 560 2.84 -8.87 9.24
C ARG A 560 1.72 -9.69 8.60
N THR A 561 1.42 -10.86 9.16
CA THR A 561 0.30 -11.70 8.71
C THR A 561 -0.93 -11.49 9.57
N GLY A 562 -2.10 -11.89 9.06
CA GLY A 562 -3.31 -11.97 9.86
C GLY A 562 -4.17 -10.71 9.91
N MET A 563 -3.92 -9.73 9.03
CA MET A 563 -4.78 -8.56 8.86
C MET A 563 -5.36 -8.57 7.45
N SER A 564 -6.50 -9.25 7.29
CA SER A 564 -7.26 -9.25 6.05
C SER A 564 -8.65 -8.72 6.35
N ILE A 565 -8.80 -7.40 6.21
CA ILE A 565 -10.08 -6.71 6.11
C ILE A 565 -10.57 -6.89 4.67
N PHE A 566 -11.88 -6.89 4.49
CA PHE A 566 -12.54 -7.52 3.35
C PHE A 566 -12.97 -6.52 2.29
#